data_AF-W7JJU0-F1
#
_entry.id   AF-W7JJU0-F1
#
_cell.length_a   1.000
_cell.length_b   1.000
_cell.length_c   1.000
_cell.angle_alpha   90.00
_cell.angle_beta   90.00
_cell.angle_gamma   90.00
#
_symmetry.space_group_name_H-M   'P 1'
#
loop_
_entity.id
_entity.type
_entity.pdbx_description
1 polymer ?
#
loop_
_entity_poly.entity_id
_entity_poly.type
_entity_poly.pdbx_seq_one_letter_code
_entity_poly.pdbx_strand_id
1 'polypeptide(L)'
;MRFWFSKKKNSPEYSDNKKKNNDEIYKAILKNREAIDALEKKQVQVEKKIKQLEIEAKQKVQNNQMNSAKILLKRKKLYEQEIENILNNRLTLEDNMINLENMHLHKIAVSALSYAANTHKKLNNEMYEEKKIYIYIYIK
;
A
#
# COMPACT_ATOMS: atom_id res chain seq x y z
N MET A 1 -8.54 -35.99 -43.51
CA MET A 1 -7.22 -35.49 -43.08
C MET A 1 -7.41 -34.32 -42.14
N ARG A 2 -6.86 -34.40 -40.92
CA ARG A 2 -6.96 -33.37 -39.88
C ARG A 2 -5.90 -32.30 -40.12
N PHE A 3 -6.31 -31.06 -40.39
CA PHE A 3 -5.39 -29.92 -40.45
C PHE A 3 -5.18 -29.36 -39.04
N TRP A 4 -4.04 -29.71 -38.47
CA TRP A 4 -3.57 -29.25 -37.17
C TRP A 4 -2.88 -27.90 -37.36
N PHE A 5 -3.62 -26.80 -37.23
CA PHE A 5 -3.04 -25.46 -37.24
C PHE A 5 -2.33 -25.19 -35.90
N SER A 6 -1.01 -25.12 -35.99
CA SER A 6 -0.11 -24.78 -34.87
C SER A 6 -0.28 -23.31 -34.50
N LYS A 7 -0.74 -23.07 -33.27
CA LYS A 7 -0.86 -21.73 -32.67
C LYS A 7 0.55 -21.20 -32.40
N LYS A 8 0.97 -20.19 -33.15
CA LYS A 8 2.24 -19.46 -32.98
C LYS A 8 2.28 -18.90 -31.55
N LYS A 9 3.24 -19.33 -30.73
CA LYS A 9 3.50 -18.78 -29.39
C LYS A 9 3.97 -17.33 -29.56
N ASN A 10 3.24 -16.40 -28.94
CA ASN A 10 3.67 -15.02 -28.77
C ASN A 10 4.94 -14.98 -27.91
N SER A 11 5.89 -14.18 -28.36
CA SER A 11 7.15 -13.82 -27.70
C SER A 11 6.92 -13.16 -26.33
N PRO A 12 7.86 -13.30 -25.37
CA PRO A 12 7.69 -12.73 -24.05
C PRO A 12 7.92 -11.21 -24.08
N GLU A 13 6.86 -10.43 -23.90
CA GLU A 13 6.92 -9.02 -23.51
C GLU A 13 7.52 -8.93 -22.09
N TYR A 14 8.85 -8.86 -21.98
CA TYR A 14 9.57 -8.93 -20.70
C TYR A 14 9.90 -7.56 -20.08
N SER A 15 9.63 -6.43 -20.74
CA SER A 15 10.08 -5.11 -20.23
C SER A 15 9.01 -4.21 -19.61
N ASP A 16 7.71 -4.46 -19.79
CA ASP A 16 6.66 -3.51 -19.35
C ASP A 16 6.07 -3.78 -17.95
N ASN A 17 6.20 -5.00 -17.43
CA ASN A 17 5.62 -5.36 -16.12
C ASN A 17 6.38 -4.74 -14.93
N LYS A 18 7.64 -4.32 -15.10
CA LYS A 18 8.46 -3.78 -14.00
C LYS A 18 8.09 -2.34 -13.60
N LYS A 19 7.78 -1.48 -14.59
CA LYS A 19 7.32 -0.09 -14.34
C LYS A 19 5.91 -0.06 -13.74
N LYS A 20 4.97 -0.81 -14.33
CA LYS A 20 3.57 -0.92 -13.87
C LYS A 20 3.44 -1.22 -12.38
N ASN A 21 4.19 -2.21 -11.88
CA ASN A 21 4.11 -2.63 -10.47
C ASN A 21 4.70 -1.61 -9.48
N ASN A 22 5.63 -0.74 -9.89
CA ASN A 22 6.11 0.35 -9.01
C ASN A 22 5.08 1.48 -8.96
N ASP A 23 4.46 1.78 -10.10
CA ASP A 23 3.39 2.77 -10.19
C ASP A 23 2.17 2.35 -9.36
N GLU A 24 1.88 1.05 -9.27
CA GLU A 24 0.79 0.51 -8.46
C GLU A 24 1.00 0.67 -6.95
N ILE A 25 2.22 0.43 -6.44
CA ILE A 25 2.54 0.66 -5.02
C ILE A 25 2.41 2.15 -4.68
N TYR A 26 2.95 3.03 -5.52
CA TYR A 26 2.84 4.46 -5.33
C TYR A 26 1.37 4.94 -5.36
N LYS A 27 0.57 4.42 -6.30
CA LYS A 27 -0.88 4.68 -6.35
C LYS A 27 -1.59 4.19 -5.08
N ALA A 28 -1.20 3.06 -4.51
CA ALA A 28 -1.77 2.56 -3.26
C ALA A 28 -1.46 3.49 -2.08
N ILE A 29 -0.22 3.97 -1.98
CA ILE A 29 0.20 4.96 -0.97
C ILE A 29 -0.61 6.25 -1.13
N LEU A 30 -0.77 6.76 -2.35
CA LEU A 30 -1.59 7.96 -2.61
C LEU A 30 -3.04 7.79 -2.16
N LYS A 31 -3.66 6.66 -2.48
CA LYS A 31 -5.03 6.37 -2.05
C LYS A 31 -5.16 6.28 -0.52
N ASN A 32 -4.16 5.72 0.17
CA ASN A 32 -4.14 5.71 1.63
C ASN A 32 -4.06 7.14 2.20
N ARG A 33 -3.26 8.02 1.59
CA ARG A 33 -3.20 9.45 1.98
C ARG A 33 -4.54 10.15 1.77
N GLU A 34 -5.16 9.97 0.61
CA GLU A 34 -6.50 10.52 0.33
C GLU A 34 -7.55 10.03 1.35
N ALA A 35 -7.48 8.76 1.75
CA ALA A 35 -8.34 8.20 2.78
C ALA A 35 -8.08 8.82 4.16
N ILE A 36 -6.81 9.04 4.53
CA ILE A 36 -6.44 9.75 5.76
C ILE A 36 -7.00 11.18 5.76
N ASP A 37 -6.82 11.93 4.67
CA ASP A 37 -7.35 13.30 4.54
C ASP A 37 -8.88 13.35 4.68
N ALA A 38 -9.57 12.36 4.12
CA ALA A 38 -11.03 12.24 4.26
C ALA A 38 -11.44 11.94 5.72
N LEU A 39 -10.70 11.06 6.39
CA LEU A 39 -10.91 10.73 7.81
C LEU A 39 -10.63 11.94 8.72
N GLU A 40 -9.61 12.75 8.43
CA GLU A 40 -9.32 14.00 9.14
C GLU A 40 -10.46 15.02 9.00
N LYS A 41 -10.95 15.23 7.78
CA LYS A 41 -12.11 16.11 7.55
C LYS A 41 -13.33 15.63 8.32
N LYS A 42 -13.56 14.31 8.35
CA LYS A 42 -14.64 13.71 9.13
C LYS A 42 -14.44 13.91 10.63
N GLN A 43 -13.23 13.72 11.15
CA GLN A 43 -12.88 13.96 12.55
C GLN A 43 -13.26 15.39 12.98
N VAL A 44 -12.84 16.40 12.21
CA VAL A 44 -13.16 17.81 12.48
C VAL A 44 -14.67 18.06 12.52
N GLN A 45 -15.45 17.41 11.64
CA GLN A 45 -16.91 17.52 11.66
C GLN A 45 -17.53 16.89 12.90
N VAL A 46 -17.04 15.73 13.33
CA VAL A 46 -17.51 15.03 14.54
C VAL A 46 -17.16 15.84 15.79
N GLU A 47 -15.94 16.38 15.89
CA GLU A 47 -15.52 17.25 16.99
C GLU A 47 -16.40 18.50 17.12
N LYS A 48 -16.79 19.12 15.99
CA LYS A 48 -17.74 20.24 15.99
C LYS A 48 -19.10 19.82 16.54
N LYS A 49 -19.61 18.64 16.16
CA LYS A 49 -20.88 18.11 16.69
C LYS A 49 -20.80 17.82 18.19
N ILE A 50 -19.69 17.28 18.68
CA ILE A 50 -19.46 17.04 20.12
C ILE A 50 -19.55 18.36 20.89
N LYS A 51 -18.85 19.42 20.42
CA LYS A 51 -18.89 20.75 21.05
C LYS A 51 -20.31 21.32 21.07
N GLN A 52 -21.05 21.17 19.98
CA GLN A 52 -22.44 21.62 19.91
C GLN A 52 -23.34 20.88 20.91
N LEU A 53 -23.26 19.54 20.96
CA LEU A 53 -24.03 18.73 21.90
C LEU A 53 -23.70 19.05 23.36
N GLU A 54 -22.45 19.42 23.65
CA GLU A 54 -22.04 19.84 24.99
C GLU A 54 -22.70 21.16 25.40
N ILE A 55 -22.75 22.14 24.49
CA ILE A 55 -23.43 23.43 24.75
C ILE A 55 -24.92 23.20 24.95
N GLU A 56 -25.57 22.41 24.08
CA GLU A 56 -26.99 22.07 24.20
C GLU A 56 -27.28 21.33 25.50
N ALA A 57 -26.42 20.37 25.90
CA ALA A 57 -26.57 19.67 27.17
C ALA A 57 -26.48 20.62 28.37
N LYS A 58 -25.52 21.55 28.38
CA LYS A 58 -25.39 22.57 29.43
C LYS A 58 -26.64 23.46 29.53
N GLN A 59 -27.19 23.90 28.40
CA GLN A 59 -28.44 24.68 28.37
C GLN A 59 -29.63 23.88 28.91
N LYS A 60 -29.73 22.59 28.58
CA LYS A 60 -30.81 21.72 29.08
C LYS A 60 -30.72 21.50 30.58
N VAL A 61 -29.52 21.41 31.14
CA VAL A 61 -29.31 21.35 32.60
C VAL A 61 -29.77 22.65 33.26
N GLN A 62 -29.41 23.81 32.72
CA GLN A 62 -29.84 25.12 33.24
C GLN A 62 -31.37 25.27 33.24
N ASN A 63 -32.05 24.69 32.25
CA ASN A 63 -33.51 24.69 32.15
C ASN A 63 -34.19 23.57 32.98
N ASN A 64 -33.47 22.93 33.92
CA ASN A 64 -33.94 21.80 34.73
C ASN A 64 -34.41 20.56 33.95
N GLN A 65 -34.03 20.43 32.66
CA GLN A 65 -34.40 19.31 31.79
C GLN A 65 -33.37 18.17 31.86
N MET A 66 -33.19 17.58 33.05
CA MET A 66 -32.14 16.59 33.34
C MET A 66 -32.18 15.34 32.44
N ASN A 67 -33.38 14.81 32.17
CA ASN A 67 -33.53 13.64 31.29
C ASN A 67 -33.08 13.94 29.85
N SER A 68 -33.40 15.13 29.34
CA SER A 68 -32.98 15.56 28.00
C SER A 68 -31.47 15.78 27.92
N ALA A 69 -30.87 16.39 28.95
CA ALA A 69 -29.42 16.54 29.05
C ALA A 69 -28.70 15.18 29.07
N LYS A 70 -29.22 14.19 29.81
CA LYS A 70 -28.66 12.83 29.86
C LYS A 70 -28.66 12.15 28.49
N ILE A 71 -29.70 12.35 27.68
CA ILE A 71 -29.76 11.81 26.31
C ILE A 71 -28.69 12.46 25.42
N LEU A 72 -28.54 13.78 25.50
CA LEU A 72 -27.51 14.51 24.74
C LEU A 72 -26.09 14.05 25.12
N LEU A 73 -25.82 13.84 26.41
CA LEU A 73 -24.52 13.32 26.89
C LEU A 73 -24.26 11.89 26.41
N LYS A 74 -25.27 11.02 26.37
CA LYS A 74 -25.14 9.69 25.74
C LYS A 74 -24.78 9.81 24.27
N ARG A 75 -25.41 10.74 23.54
CA ARG A 75 -25.13 11.00 22.13
C ARG A 75 -23.70 11.53 21.92
N LYS A 76 -23.24 12.42 22.80
CA LYS A 76 -21.85 12.89 22.84
C LYS A 76 -20.88 11.72 22.98
N LYS A 77 -21.12 10.80 23.92
CA LYS A 77 -20.27 9.62 24.13
C LYS A 77 -20.17 8.73 22.88
N LEU A 78 -21.25 8.57 22.12
CA LEU A 78 -21.22 7.82 20.85
C LEU A 78 -20.31 8.48 19.82
N TYR A 79 -20.31 9.81 19.73
CA TYR A 79 -19.42 10.54 18.83
C TYR A 79 -17.96 10.52 19.29
N GLU A 80 -17.69 10.48 20.60
CA GLU A 80 -16.34 10.27 21.15
C GLU A 80 -15.79 8.88 20.74
N GLN A 81 -16.62 7.84 20.83
CA GLN A 81 -16.27 6.50 20.32
C GLN A 81 -16.05 6.50 18.81
N GLU A 82 -16.83 7.30 18.05
CA GLU A 82 -16.60 7.44 16.61
C GLU A 82 -15.25 8.10 16.31
N ILE A 83 -14.80 9.09 17.10
CA ILE A 83 -13.46 9.67 16.98
C ILE A 83 -12.38 8.63 17.23
N GLU A 84 -12.52 7.83 18.29
CA GLU A 84 -11.56 6.76 18.60
C GLU A 84 -11.45 5.76 17.43
N ASN A 85 -12.57 5.36 16.84
CA ASN A 85 -12.58 4.51 15.66
C ASN A 85 -11.90 5.17 14.45
N ILE A 86 -12.11 6.47 14.24
CA ILE A 86 -11.43 7.23 13.17
C ILE A 86 -9.91 7.23 13.40
N LEU A 87 -9.44 7.45 14.63
CA LEU A 87 -8.03 7.44 14.97
C LEU A 87 -7.40 6.06 14.75
N ASN A 88 -8.06 4.98 15.18
CA ASN A 88 -7.59 3.62 14.95
C ASN A 88 -7.49 3.28 13.45
N ASN A 89 -8.48 3.72 12.66
CA ASN A 89 -8.44 3.54 11.20
C ASN A 89 -7.29 4.32 10.55
N ARG A 90 -6.99 5.53 11.02
CA ARG A 90 -5.84 6.31 10.54
C ARG A 90 -4.52 5.62 10.82
N LEU A 91 -4.30 5.17 12.05
CA LEU A 91 -3.09 4.43 12.43
C LEU A 91 -2.91 3.19 11.54
N THR A 92 -3.99 2.45 11.30
CA THR A 92 -3.96 1.28 10.40
C THR A 92 -3.55 1.66 8.97
N LEU A 93 -4.03 2.80 8.45
CA LEU A 93 -3.66 3.28 7.12
C LEU A 93 -2.19 3.76 7.05
N GLU A 94 -1.70 4.39 8.12
CA GLU A 94 -0.30 4.81 8.26
C GLU A 94 0.63 3.59 8.30
N ASP A 95 0.31 2.57 9.10
CA ASP A 95 1.03 1.29 9.14
C ASP A 95 1.05 0.61 7.77
N ASN A 96 -0.09 0.61 7.06
CA ASN A 96 -0.17 0.07 5.71
C ASN A 96 0.75 0.82 4.73
N MET A 97 0.87 2.14 4.85
CA MET A 97 1.79 2.92 4.02
C MET A 97 3.25 2.55 4.30
N ILE A 98 3.64 2.46 5.57
CA ILE A 98 5.00 2.05 5.97
C ILE A 98 5.32 0.65 5.41
N ASN A 99 4.37 -0.28 5.50
CA ASN A 99 4.52 -1.62 4.94
C ASN A 99 4.70 -1.60 3.41
N LEU A 100 3.93 -0.79 2.69
CA LEU A 100 4.07 -0.62 1.24
C LEU A 100 5.44 -0.04 0.84
N GLU A 101 5.94 0.92 1.61
CA GLU A 101 7.27 1.52 1.41
C GLU A 101 8.38 0.48 1.64
N ASN A 102 8.28 -0.30 2.72
CA ASN A 102 9.21 -1.40 3.00
C ASN A 102 9.19 -2.48 1.92
N MET A 103 8.00 -2.85 1.44
CA MET A 103 7.85 -3.79 0.33
C MET A 103 8.49 -3.27 -0.95
N HIS A 104 8.38 -1.96 -1.21
CA HIS A 104 9.03 -1.33 -2.36
C HIS A 104 10.56 -1.43 -2.26
N LEU A 105 11.14 -1.12 -1.11
CA LEU A 105 12.58 -1.25 -0.87
C LEU A 105 13.06 -2.70 -1.01
N HIS A 106 12.32 -3.65 -0.43
CA HIS A 106 12.64 -5.08 -0.55
C HIS A 106 12.62 -5.55 -2.00
N LYS A 107 11.63 -5.11 -2.79
CA LYS A 107 11.55 -5.40 -4.22
C LYS A 107 12.76 -4.87 -4.99
N ILE A 108 13.23 -3.66 -4.69
CA ILE A 108 14.44 -3.09 -5.29
C ILE A 108 15.65 -3.99 -4.97
N ALA A 109 15.84 -4.34 -3.70
CA ALA A 109 16.94 -5.21 -3.27
C ALA A 109 16.92 -6.58 -3.97
N VAL A 110 15.76 -7.25 -4.00
CA VAL A 110 15.59 -8.54 -4.69
C VAL A 110 15.87 -8.41 -6.19
N SER A 111 15.46 -7.30 -6.82
CA SER A 111 15.73 -7.07 -8.24
C SER A 111 17.21 -6.88 -8.55
N ALA A 112 17.96 -6.21 -7.67
CA ALA A 112 19.40 -6.03 -7.77
C ALA A 112 20.14 -7.37 -7.58
N LEU A 113 19.73 -8.15 -6.58
CA LEU A 113 20.26 -9.50 -6.34
C LEU A 113 20.01 -10.42 -7.54
N SER A 114 18.81 -10.40 -8.10
CA SER A 114 18.47 -11.18 -9.30
C SER A 114 19.34 -10.76 -10.50
N TYR A 115 19.56 -9.46 -10.69
CA TYR A 115 20.45 -8.95 -11.73
C TYR A 115 21.90 -9.42 -11.54
N ALA A 116 22.42 -9.33 -10.31
CA ALA A 116 23.75 -9.80 -9.96
C ALA A 116 23.90 -11.31 -10.23
N ALA A 117 22.97 -12.14 -9.75
CA ALA A 117 22.99 -13.59 -9.96
C ALA A 117 22.96 -13.95 -11.46
N ASN A 118 22.13 -13.26 -12.25
CA ASN A 118 22.08 -13.44 -13.70
C ASN A 118 23.39 -13.03 -14.38
N THR A 119 24.04 -11.95 -13.91
CA THR A 119 25.32 -11.48 -14.43
C THR A 119 26.45 -12.46 -14.09
N HIS A 120 26.50 -12.97 -12.86
CA HIS A 120 27.44 -14.03 -12.47
C HIS A 120 27.29 -15.28 -13.34
N LYS A 121 26.05 -15.68 -13.63
CA LYS A 121 25.78 -16.83 -14.51
C LYS A 121 26.32 -16.61 -15.93
N LYS A 122 26.14 -15.41 -16.49
CA LYS A 122 26.66 -15.05 -17.83
C LYS A 122 28.19 -15.09 -17.84
N LEU A 123 28.84 -14.41 -16.90
CA LEU A 123 30.31 -14.38 -16.80
C LEU A 123 30.90 -15.77 -16.63
N ASN A 124 30.27 -16.63 -15.82
CA ASN A 124 30.74 -18.00 -15.64
C ASN A 124 30.66 -18.81 -16.95
N ASN A 125 29.59 -18.63 -17.72
CA ASN A 125 29.44 -19.31 -19.02
C ASN A 125 30.47 -18.81 -20.04
N GLU A 126 30.70 -17.51 -20.13
CA GLU A 126 31.71 -16.90 -21.02
C GLU A 126 33.11 -17.45 -20.69
N MET A 127 33.46 -17.53 -19.40
CA MET A 127 34.73 -18.14 -18.95
C MET A 127 34.87 -19.61 -19.38
N TYR A 128 33.79 -20.40 -19.35
CA TYR A 128 33.83 -21.79 -19.83
C TYR A 128 34.01 -21.88 -21.35
N GLU A 129 33.41 -20.97 -22.11
CA GLU A 129 33.56 -20.91 -23.56
C GLU A 129 34.98 -20.52 -23.96
N GLU A 130 35.58 -19.51 -23.31
CA GLU A 130 36.97 -19.12 -23.51
C GLU A 130 37.94 -20.27 -23.22
N LYS A 131 37.77 -20.97 -22.10
CA LYS A 131 38.59 -22.15 -21.75
C LYS A 131 38.48 -23.26 -22.80
N LYS A 132 37.28 -23.52 -23.34
CA LYS A 132 37.09 -24.50 -24.41
C LYS A 132 37.83 -24.10 -25.69
N ILE A 133 37.77 -22.83 -26.07
CA ILE A 133 38.48 -22.29 -27.24
C ILE A 133 40.00 -22.47 -27.05
N TYR A 134 40.52 -22.13 -25.87
CA TYR A 134 41.95 -22.28 -25.57
C TYR A 134 42.43 -23.73 -25.69
N ILE A 135 41.69 -24.68 -25.13
CA ILE A 135 41.99 -26.11 -25.24
C ILE A 135 41.96 -26.56 -26.72
N TYR A 136 40.99 -26.09 -27.50
CA TYR A 136 40.85 -26.47 -28.90
C TYR A 136 41.99 -25.94 -29.79
N ILE A 137 42.53 -24.76 -29.48
CA ILE A 137 43.67 -24.18 -30.21
C ILE A 137 44.98 -24.93 -29.91
N TYR A 138 45.21 -25.36 -28.67
CA TYR A 138 46.47 -25.98 -28.26
C TYR A 138 46.56 -27.50 -28.47
N ILE A 139 45.44 -28.17 -28.74
CA ILE A 139 45.39 -29.62 -29.02
C ILE A 139 45.43 -29.94 -30.53
N LYS A 140 45.30 -28.93 -31.40
CA LYS A 140 45.30 -29.07 -32.86
C LYS A 140 46.63 -28.62 -33.46
#